data_AF-A0AA39H298-F1
#
_entry.id   AF-A0AA39H298-F1
#
_cell.length_a   1.000
_cell.length_b   1.000
_cell.length_c   1.000
_cell.angle_alpha   90.00
_cell.angle_beta   90.00
_cell.angle_gamma   90.00
#
_symmetry.space_group_name_H-M   'P 1'
#
loop_
_entity.id
_entity.type
_entity.pdbx_description
1 polymer ?
#
loop_
_entity_poly.entity_id
_entity_poly.type
_entity_poly.pdbx_seq_one_letter_code
_entity_poly.pdbx_strand_id
1 'polypeptide(L)'
;MDTVPYAFVDFVTELLTHWSIGELVNIRAWTEIAQVHKQERRSYGINFWCTEQGVQGAFIRAYSGPSPYLNVKEVLKTERRFLRIWHFANTESIKPPRDQKRLLTFKYDQLAKLEKFIVSHSYAHLSVYNKKLQPSLLNAFFRKVYFTAGISLTNNCPLAADFVKDQMEHSTTLLHVNLRKKWDPSMLPYIKKFCLRPNVMLFRNLWMFGEQTVNSNALCTSLARQRSQNT
;
A
#
# COMPACT_ATOMS: atom_id res chain seq x y z
N MET A 1 -13.11 -12.97 -25.23
CA MET A 1 -12.75 -11.58 -24.83
C MET A 1 -11.43 -11.59 -24.05
N ASP A 2 -10.56 -12.57 -24.31
CA ASP A 2 -9.38 -12.90 -23.50
C ASP A 2 -8.14 -12.03 -23.79
N THR A 3 -8.31 -10.95 -24.55
CA THR A 3 -7.23 -10.12 -25.09
C THR A 3 -7.04 -8.80 -24.36
N VAL A 4 -8.01 -8.36 -23.53
CA VAL A 4 -7.87 -7.08 -22.81
C VAL A 4 -7.13 -7.32 -21.49
N PRO A 5 -5.97 -6.68 -21.27
CA PRO A 5 -5.23 -6.84 -20.02
C PRO A 5 -6.09 -6.45 -18.81
N TYR A 6 -6.08 -7.26 -17.76
CA TYR A 6 -6.85 -6.96 -16.54
C TYR A 6 -6.46 -5.63 -15.89
N ALA A 7 -5.22 -5.19 -16.08
CA ALA A 7 -4.78 -3.85 -15.67
C ALA A 7 -5.58 -2.74 -16.35
N PHE A 8 -5.95 -2.92 -17.63
CA PHE A 8 -6.81 -1.99 -18.36
C PHE A 8 -8.24 -2.02 -17.84
N VAL A 9 -8.80 -3.22 -17.62
CA VAL A 9 -10.15 -3.35 -17.03
C VAL A 9 -10.19 -2.74 -15.63
N ASP A 10 -9.15 -2.96 -14.82
CA ASP A 10 -8.96 -2.32 -13.52
C ASP A 10 -8.97 -0.80 -13.61
N PHE A 11 -8.15 -0.25 -14.50
CA PHE A 11 -8.05 1.19 -14.72
C PHE A 11 -9.39 1.78 -15.17
N VAL A 12 -10.04 1.17 -16.17
CA VAL A 12 -11.34 1.62 -16.68
C VAL A 12 -12.39 1.54 -15.57
N THR A 13 -12.46 0.44 -14.82
CA THR A 13 -13.44 0.28 -13.75
C THR A 13 -13.20 1.29 -12.62
N GLU A 14 -11.94 1.56 -12.27
CA GLU A 14 -11.59 2.54 -11.24
C GLU A 14 -11.89 3.98 -11.69
N LEU A 15 -11.56 4.32 -12.93
CA LEU A 15 -11.96 5.59 -13.56
C LEU A 15 -13.49 5.75 -13.56
N LEU A 16 -14.22 4.69 -13.94
CA LEU A 16 -15.67 4.64 -13.94
C LEU A 16 -16.29 4.72 -12.54
N THR A 17 -15.59 4.31 -11.49
CA THR A 17 -16.09 4.50 -10.11
C THR A 17 -15.95 5.93 -9.62
N HIS A 18 -15.03 6.71 -10.20
CA HIS A 18 -14.84 8.11 -9.85
C HIS A 18 -15.69 9.07 -10.68
N TRP A 19 -16.13 8.66 -11.88
CA TRP A 19 -17.04 9.44 -12.71
C TRP A 19 -18.47 8.97 -12.48
N SER A 20 -19.45 9.87 -12.62
CA SER A 20 -20.84 9.46 -12.63
C SER A 20 -21.02 8.53 -13.83
N ILE A 21 -21.33 7.25 -13.56
CA ILE A 21 -21.58 6.21 -14.57
C ILE A 21 -22.50 6.72 -15.69
N GLY A 22 -23.38 7.69 -15.38
CA GLY A 22 -24.26 8.47 -16.27
C GLY A 22 -23.62 9.07 -17.52
N GLU A 23 -22.34 9.42 -17.53
CA GLU A 23 -21.68 10.05 -18.70
C GLU A 23 -21.05 9.02 -19.66
N LEU A 24 -20.86 7.77 -19.21
CA LEU A 24 -20.26 6.69 -20.01
C LEU A 24 -21.27 5.60 -20.43
N VAL A 25 -22.57 5.83 -20.17
CA VAL A 25 -23.69 4.87 -20.35
C VAL A 25 -23.89 4.38 -21.78
N ASN A 26 -23.29 5.01 -22.79
CA ASN A 26 -23.52 4.59 -24.17
C ASN A 26 -22.73 3.35 -24.62
N ILE A 27 -21.96 2.69 -23.74
CA ILE A 27 -21.30 1.42 -24.06
C ILE A 27 -21.78 0.32 -23.11
N ARG A 28 -22.97 -0.23 -23.39
CA ARG A 28 -23.60 -1.36 -22.67
C ARG A 28 -22.62 -2.49 -22.31
N ALA A 29 -21.66 -2.78 -23.19
CA ALA A 29 -20.65 -3.81 -22.97
C ALA A 29 -19.73 -3.52 -21.77
N TRP A 30 -19.38 -2.25 -21.50
CA TRP A 30 -18.55 -1.90 -20.35
C TRP A 30 -19.31 -1.99 -19.03
N THR A 31 -20.62 -1.73 -19.03
CA THR A 31 -21.45 -1.87 -17.84
C THR A 31 -21.45 -3.31 -17.32
N GLU A 32 -21.65 -4.28 -18.21
CA GLU A 32 -21.64 -5.70 -17.84
C GLU A 32 -20.27 -6.14 -17.32
N ILE A 33 -19.17 -5.72 -17.99
CA ILE A 33 -17.80 -6.02 -17.55
C ILE A 33 -17.51 -5.39 -16.19
N ALA A 34 -17.83 -4.10 -16.01
CA ALA A 34 -17.63 -3.39 -14.75
C ALA A 34 -18.46 -4.00 -13.62
N GLN A 35 -19.68 -4.45 -13.92
CA GLN A 35 -20.55 -5.14 -12.95
C GLN A 35 -19.96 -6.48 -12.53
N VAL A 36 -19.55 -7.35 -13.46
CA VAL A 36 -18.89 -8.62 -13.14
C VAL A 36 -17.63 -8.36 -12.31
N HIS A 37 -16.83 -7.38 -12.72
CA HIS A 37 -15.61 -7.05 -12.00
C HIS A 37 -15.91 -6.57 -10.57
N LYS A 38 -16.87 -5.67 -10.40
CA LYS A 38 -17.31 -5.18 -9.09
C LYS A 38 -17.85 -6.32 -8.21
N GLN A 39 -18.59 -7.26 -8.78
CA GLN A 39 -19.23 -8.37 -8.06
C GLN A 39 -18.26 -9.47 -7.67
N GLU A 40 -17.28 -9.78 -8.53
CA GLU A 40 -16.33 -10.86 -8.31
C GLU A 40 -15.04 -10.41 -7.62
N ARG A 41 -14.70 -9.12 -7.72
CA ARG A 41 -13.51 -8.56 -7.07
C ARG A 41 -13.53 -8.79 -5.57
N ARG A 42 -12.39 -9.26 -5.05
CA ARG A 42 -12.14 -9.44 -3.63
C ARG A 42 -10.83 -8.75 -3.26
N SER A 43 -10.92 -7.82 -2.31
CA SER A 43 -9.76 -7.12 -1.76
C SER A 43 -9.39 -7.71 -0.40
N TYR A 44 -8.11 -8.02 -0.23
CA TYR A 44 -7.55 -8.59 0.98
C TYR A 44 -6.42 -7.74 1.54
N GLY A 45 -6.30 -7.69 2.86
CA GLY A 45 -5.07 -7.27 3.52
C GLY A 45 -4.27 -8.50 3.96
N ILE A 46 -2.98 -8.32 4.22
CA ILE A 46 -2.14 -9.31 4.90
C ILE A 46 -1.61 -8.66 6.17
N ASN A 47 -1.94 -9.26 7.30
CA ASN A 47 -1.27 -8.96 8.56
C ASN A 47 -0.10 -9.92 8.73
N PHE A 48 1.06 -9.40 9.14
CA PHE A 48 2.27 -10.18 9.34
C PHE A 48 2.70 -10.18 10.81
N TRP A 49 3.44 -11.21 11.19
CA TRP A 49 4.06 -11.38 12.50
C TRP A 49 5.44 -11.99 12.35
N CYS A 50 6.31 -11.73 13.33
CA CYS A 50 7.55 -12.46 13.49
C CYS A 50 7.34 -13.53 14.55
N THR A 51 7.68 -14.77 14.22
CA THR A 51 7.65 -15.92 15.13
C THR A 51 9.01 -16.59 15.17
N GLU A 52 9.18 -17.58 16.04
CA GLU A 52 10.39 -18.42 16.06
C GLU A 52 10.60 -19.16 14.73
N GLN A 53 9.52 -19.46 14.01
CA GLN A 53 9.53 -20.11 12.69
C GLN A 53 9.76 -19.12 11.53
N GLY A 54 10.00 -17.85 11.83
CA GLY A 54 10.20 -16.79 10.84
C GLY A 54 8.97 -15.90 10.65
N VAL A 55 8.80 -15.38 9.42
CA VAL A 55 7.72 -14.47 9.08
C VAL A 55 6.44 -15.25 8.85
N GLN A 56 5.41 -14.94 9.63
CA GLN A 56 4.07 -15.46 9.41
C GLN A 56 3.14 -14.34 8.96
N GLY A 57 2.02 -14.69 8.33
CA GLY A 57 0.95 -13.75 8.07
C GLY A 57 -0.39 -14.41 7.83
N ALA A 58 -1.45 -13.61 7.83
CA ALA A 58 -2.80 -14.09 7.59
C ALA A 58 -3.57 -13.04 6.81
N PHE A 59 -4.46 -13.52 5.94
CA PHE A 59 -5.32 -12.67 5.16
C PHE A 59 -6.47 -12.13 5.99
N ILE A 60 -6.84 -10.88 5.71
CA ILE A 60 -8.04 -10.23 6.22
C ILE A 60 -8.86 -9.72 5.03
N ARG A 61 -10.19 -9.74 5.13
CA ARG A 61 -11.04 -9.13 4.10
C ARG A 61 -11.05 -7.60 4.28
N ALA A 62 -11.05 -6.86 3.18
CA ALA A 62 -11.14 -5.40 3.22
C ALA A 62 -12.49 -4.95 3.80
N TYR A 63 -12.49 -3.87 4.60
CA TYR A 63 -13.69 -3.16 5.08
C TYR A 63 -14.69 -3.95 5.92
N SER A 64 -14.39 -5.18 6.32
CA SER A 64 -15.34 -6.07 7.01
C SER A 64 -15.27 -5.99 8.55
N GLY A 65 -15.09 -4.79 9.10
CA GLY A 65 -15.01 -4.57 10.55
C GLY A 65 -13.82 -5.31 11.20
N PRO A 66 -13.88 -5.68 12.50
CA PRO A 66 -12.94 -6.62 13.12
C PRO A 66 -13.10 -7.99 12.45
N SER A 67 -12.55 -8.11 11.26
CA SER A 67 -12.83 -9.23 10.38
C SER A 67 -12.03 -10.45 10.84
N PRO A 68 -12.65 -11.65 10.87
CA PRO A 68 -11.90 -12.85 11.16
C PRO A 68 -10.80 -13.04 10.12
N TYR A 69 -9.64 -13.52 10.58
CA TYR A 69 -8.59 -14.01 9.70
C TYR A 69 -9.15 -15.07 8.76
N LEU A 70 -8.84 -14.96 7.48
CA LEU A 70 -9.35 -15.85 6.44
C LEU A 70 -8.53 -17.13 6.36
N ASN A 71 -9.18 -18.21 5.94
CA ASN A 71 -8.44 -19.40 5.56
C ASN A 71 -7.70 -19.13 4.24
N VAL A 72 -6.41 -19.41 4.21
CA VAL A 72 -5.56 -19.29 3.02
C VAL A 72 -6.15 -20.00 1.82
N LYS A 73 -6.68 -21.22 2.02
CA LYS A 73 -7.29 -22.01 0.96
C LYS A 73 -8.50 -21.30 0.36
N GLU A 74 -9.22 -20.49 1.13
CA GLU A 74 -10.34 -19.69 0.60
C GLU A 74 -9.83 -18.52 -0.24
N VAL A 75 -8.77 -17.85 0.20
CA VAL A 75 -8.17 -16.75 -0.59
C VAL A 75 -7.58 -17.28 -1.89
N LEU A 76 -6.94 -18.45 -1.86
CA LEU A 76 -6.37 -19.08 -3.05
C LEU A 76 -7.40 -19.67 -4.00
N LYS A 77 -8.67 -19.83 -3.58
CA LYS A 77 -9.79 -20.17 -4.47
C LYS A 77 -10.26 -18.98 -5.31
N THR A 78 -9.95 -17.75 -4.89
CA THR A 78 -10.29 -16.56 -5.67
C THR A 78 -9.47 -16.54 -6.94
N GLU A 79 -10.14 -16.43 -8.09
CA GLU A 79 -9.44 -16.30 -9.37
C GLU A 79 -8.47 -15.12 -9.33
N ARG A 80 -7.25 -15.34 -9.82
CA ARG A 80 -6.15 -14.37 -9.70
C ARG A 80 -6.52 -12.97 -10.22
N ARG A 81 -7.37 -12.89 -11.25
CA ARG A 81 -7.83 -11.62 -11.84
C ARG A 81 -8.73 -10.78 -10.92
N PHE A 82 -9.41 -11.42 -9.97
CA PHE A 82 -10.31 -10.75 -9.04
C PHE A 82 -9.66 -10.50 -7.67
N LEU A 83 -8.51 -11.12 -7.39
CA LEU A 83 -7.76 -10.95 -6.16
C LEU A 83 -6.98 -9.63 -6.16
N ARG A 84 -7.21 -8.77 -5.16
CA ARG A 84 -6.38 -7.60 -4.86
C ARG A 84 -5.79 -7.70 -3.46
N ILE A 85 -4.53 -7.30 -3.29
CA ILE A 85 -3.97 -7.04 -1.97
C ILE A 85 -3.86 -5.53 -1.77
N TRP A 86 -4.68 -4.97 -0.90
CA TRP A 86 -4.77 -3.52 -0.68
C TRP A 86 -3.93 -3.06 0.51
N HIS A 87 -3.56 -3.98 1.40
CA HIS A 87 -2.89 -3.61 2.65
C HIS A 87 -1.92 -4.67 3.13
N PHE A 88 -0.74 -4.25 3.54
CA PHE A 88 0.28 -5.04 4.20
C PHE A 88 0.53 -4.41 5.56
N ALA A 89 0.17 -5.10 6.63
CA ALA A 89 0.22 -4.54 7.98
C ALA A 89 1.07 -5.39 8.92
N ASN A 90 1.79 -4.71 9.77
CA ASN A 90 2.30 -5.24 11.01
C ASN A 90 2.36 -4.08 12.01
N THR A 91 1.37 -4.06 12.89
CA THR A 91 1.32 -3.14 14.03
C THR A 91 1.40 -3.94 15.31
N GLU A 92 1.99 -3.35 16.35
CA GLU A 92 2.13 -3.98 17.67
C GLU A 92 0.75 -4.31 18.29
N SER A 93 -0.31 -3.61 17.87
CA SER A 93 -1.68 -3.85 18.30
C SER A 93 -2.33 -5.07 17.66
N ILE A 94 -1.82 -5.56 16.52
CA ILE A 94 -2.39 -6.70 15.80
C ILE A 94 -1.88 -7.99 16.43
N LYS A 95 -2.74 -8.65 17.21
CA LYS A 95 -2.46 -9.99 17.77
C LYS A 95 -2.65 -11.06 16.68
N PRO A 96 -1.78 -12.09 16.62
CA PRO A 96 -1.96 -13.19 15.68
C PRO A 96 -3.29 -13.93 15.96
N PRO A 97 -3.88 -14.59 14.94
CA PRO A 97 -5.00 -15.51 15.15
C PRO A 97 -4.64 -16.56 16.21
N ARG A 98 -5.59 -16.87 17.10
CA ARG A 98 -5.47 -18.02 18.02
C ARG A 98 -5.43 -19.35 17.25
N ASP A 99 -6.12 -19.41 16.12
CA ASP A 99 -6.19 -20.57 15.23
C ASP A 99 -5.00 -20.55 14.25
N GLN A 100 -3.99 -21.38 14.53
CA GLN A 100 -2.79 -21.49 13.71
C GLN A 100 -3.07 -21.96 12.27
N LYS A 101 -4.20 -22.63 11.99
CA LYS A 101 -4.56 -23.07 10.63
C LYS A 101 -4.80 -21.91 9.66
N ARG A 102 -4.92 -20.70 10.18
CA ARG A 102 -5.11 -19.45 9.41
C ARG A 102 -3.80 -18.74 9.10
N LEU A 103 -2.70 -19.20 9.68
CA LEU A 103 -1.38 -18.61 9.48
C LEU A 103 -0.72 -19.22 8.24
N LEU A 104 -0.11 -18.33 7.44
CA LEU A 104 0.89 -18.65 6.44
C LEU A 104 2.25 -18.45 7.05
N THR A 105 3.12 -19.45 6.94
CA THR A 105 4.55 -19.23 7.10
C THR A 105 5.10 -18.81 5.75
N PHE A 106 5.60 -17.57 5.68
CA PHE A 106 6.23 -17.04 4.48
C PHE A 106 7.74 -17.27 4.55
N LYS A 107 8.26 -18.01 3.58
CA LYS A 107 9.69 -17.94 3.27
C LYS A 107 9.99 -16.61 2.56
N TYR A 108 11.23 -16.15 2.65
CA TYR A 108 11.66 -14.89 2.03
C TYR A 108 11.38 -14.84 0.52
N ASP A 109 11.61 -15.94 -0.20
CA ASP A 109 11.34 -16.05 -1.64
C ASP A 109 9.84 -15.96 -1.96
N GLN A 110 8.97 -16.35 -1.01
CA GLN A 110 7.52 -16.29 -1.15
C GLN A 110 6.98 -14.88 -0.93
N LEU A 111 7.62 -14.08 -0.07
CA LEU A 111 7.24 -12.66 0.12
C LEU A 111 7.44 -11.87 -1.17
N ALA A 112 8.54 -12.10 -1.90
CA ALA A 112 8.77 -11.46 -3.19
C ALA A 112 7.69 -11.81 -4.22
N LYS A 113 7.15 -13.05 -4.17
CA LYS A 113 6.04 -13.47 -5.05
C LYS A 113 4.73 -12.74 -4.78
N LEU A 114 4.61 -11.96 -3.69
CA LEU A 114 3.44 -11.14 -3.42
C LEU A 114 3.35 -9.93 -4.36
N GLU A 115 4.46 -9.50 -4.96
CA GLU A 115 4.52 -8.45 -5.96
C GLU A 115 3.46 -8.63 -7.06
N LYS A 116 3.28 -9.86 -7.53
CA LYS A 116 2.35 -10.20 -8.61
C LYS A 116 0.87 -9.94 -8.30
N PHE A 117 0.55 -9.68 -7.03
CA PHE A 117 -0.79 -9.36 -6.54
C PHE A 117 -0.95 -7.88 -6.17
N ILE A 118 0.15 -7.13 -6.17
CA ILE A 118 0.17 -5.68 -6.02
C ILE A 118 0.10 -5.12 -7.43
N VAL A 119 -1.12 -4.99 -7.93
CA VAL A 119 -1.34 -4.38 -9.24
C VAL A 119 -0.98 -2.90 -9.13
N SER A 120 -0.23 -2.38 -10.11
CA SER A 120 0.28 -1.00 -10.15
C SER A 120 -0.79 0.11 -10.02
N HIS A 121 -2.07 -0.26 -10.16
CA HIS A 121 -3.22 0.64 -10.04
C HIS A 121 -4.12 0.33 -8.83
N SER A 122 -3.78 -0.68 -8.02
CA SER A 122 -4.56 -0.98 -6.82
C SER A 122 -4.12 -0.10 -5.66
N TYR A 123 -5.07 0.43 -4.88
CA TYR A 123 -4.80 1.13 -3.61
C TYR A 123 -4.05 0.19 -2.66
N ALA A 124 -2.71 0.26 -2.67
CA ALA A 124 -1.83 -0.63 -1.91
C ALA A 124 -1.08 0.15 -0.85
N HIS A 125 -1.26 -0.22 0.42
CA HIS A 125 -0.63 0.43 1.56
C HIS A 125 0.30 -0.53 2.33
N LEU A 126 1.51 -0.09 2.65
CA LEU A 126 2.45 -0.80 3.52
C LEU A 126 2.52 -0.14 4.90
N SER A 127 2.29 -0.90 5.97
CA SER A 127 2.40 -0.44 7.36
C SER A 127 3.25 -1.41 8.16
N VAL A 128 4.50 -1.06 8.48
CA VAL A 128 5.40 -1.96 9.20
C VAL A 128 6.18 -1.21 10.28
N TYR A 129 5.83 -1.49 11.53
CA TYR A 129 6.45 -0.85 12.69
C TYR A 129 7.32 -1.78 13.53
N ASN A 130 7.18 -3.11 13.40
CA ASN A 130 8.00 -4.05 14.16
C ASN A 130 9.44 -4.09 13.64
N LYS A 131 10.38 -3.85 14.57
CA LYS A 131 11.84 -3.85 14.31
C LYS A 131 12.37 -5.13 13.69
N LYS A 132 11.84 -6.30 14.09
CA LYS A 132 12.30 -7.61 13.60
C LYS A 132 11.77 -7.93 12.21
N LEU A 133 10.54 -7.51 11.93
CA LEU A 133 9.87 -7.83 10.68
C LEU A 133 10.21 -6.88 9.53
N GLN A 134 10.39 -5.60 9.85
CA GLN A 134 10.59 -4.55 8.84
C GLN A 134 11.72 -4.87 7.86
N PRO A 135 12.94 -5.28 8.27
CA PRO A 135 14.00 -5.61 7.33
C PRO A 135 13.58 -6.67 6.30
N SER A 136 12.85 -7.69 6.75
CA SER A 136 12.42 -8.80 5.90
C SER A 136 11.41 -8.37 4.84
N LEU A 137 10.41 -7.58 5.24
CA LEU A 137 9.40 -7.06 4.31
C LEU A 137 10.00 -6.03 3.36
N LEU A 138 10.83 -5.11 3.86
CA LEU A 138 11.47 -4.11 3.00
C LEU A 138 12.39 -4.79 1.98
N ASN A 139 13.20 -5.76 2.38
CA ASN A 139 14.06 -6.49 1.44
C ASN A 139 13.26 -7.27 0.39
N ALA A 140 12.09 -7.79 0.75
CA ALA A 140 11.21 -8.48 -0.20
C ALA A 140 10.60 -7.54 -1.24
N PHE A 141 10.33 -6.27 -0.88
CA PHE A 141 9.60 -5.31 -1.72
C PHE A 141 10.49 -4.25 -2.39
N PHE A 142 11.69 -3.99 -1.87
CA PHE A 142 12.57 -2.92 -2.35
C PHE A 142 12.86 -3.07 -3.84
N ARG A 143 12.61 -2.00 -4.62
CA ARG A 143 12.75 -1.93 -6.09
C ARG A 143 11.95 -2.97 -6.88
N LYS A 144 10.99 -3.64 -6.24
CA LYS A 144 10.11 -4.64 -6.87
C LYS A 144 8.65 -4.21 -6.82
N VAL A 145 8.27 -3.55 -5.72
CA VAL A 145 6.90 -3.12 -5.48
C VAL A 145 6.89 -1.62 -5.25
N TYR A 146 6.02 -0.92 -5.95
CA TYR A 146 5.73 0.49 -5.73
C TYR A 146 4.31 0.64 -5.18
N PHE A 147 4.22 1.08 -3.92
CA PHE A 147 2.96 1.29 -3.22
C PHE A 147 2.29 2.57 -3.71
N THR A 148 0.97 2.53 -3.85
CA THR A 148 0.16 3.62 -4.42
C THR A 148 -0.60 4.35 -3.33
N ALA A 149 -1.18 3.65 -2.36
CA ALA A 149 -1.97 4.30 -1.32
C ALA A 149 -1.05 5.02 -0.34
N GLY A 150 -0.08 4.31 0.22
CA GLY A 150 0.89 4.92 1.10
C GLY A 150 1.83 3.94 1.77
N ILE A 151 2.82 4.51 2.43
CA ILE A 151 3.79 3.76 3.24
C ILE A 151 3.84 4.34 4.63
N SER A 152 3.86 3.47 5.63
CA SER A 152 3.86 3.80 7.05
C SER A 152 4.96 3.01 7.74
N LEU A 153 6.07 3.67 8.04
CA LEU A 153 7.29 3.03 8.50
C LEU A 153 7.88 3.73 9.73
N THR A 154 8.74 3.00 10.43
CA THR A 154 9.65 3.53 11.45
C THR A 154 11.09 3.38 10.96
N ASN A 155 12.00 4.28 11.34
CA ASN A 155 13.42 4.15 11.01
C ASN A 155 14.10 3.12 11.91
N ASN A 156 13.74 1.84 11.74
CA ASN A 156 14.23 0.75 12.59
C ASN A 156 15.34 -0.07 11.92
N CYS A 157 15.64 0.16 10.64
CA CYS A 157 16.69 -0.54 9.91
C CYS A 157 17.28 0.35 8.81
N PRO A 158 18.55 0.12 8.41
CA PRO A 158 19.22 0.93 7.38
C PRO A 158 18.43 0.99 6.06
N LEU A 159 17.81 -0.12 5.66
CA LEU A 159 17.03 -0.20 4.43
C LEU A 159 15.76 0.67 4.45
N ALA A 160 15.27 1.10 5.61
CA ALA A 160 14.05 1.91 5.70
C ALA A 160 14.19 3.27 4.99
N ALA A 161 15.34 3.93 5.14
CA ALA A 161 15.61 5.21 4.47
C ALA A 161 15.63 5.04 2.95
N ASP A 162 16.40 4.08 2.46
CA ASP A 162 16.55 3.83 1.03
C ASP A 162 15.24 3.38 0.40
N PHE A 163 14.47 2.54 1.09
CA PHE A 163 13.14 2.13 0.65
C PHE A 163 12.19 3.32 0.51
N VAL A 164 12.12 4.21 1.50
CA VAL A 164 11.23 5.38 1.43
C VAL A 164 11.67 6.34 0.32
N LYS A 165 12.98 6.56 0.14
CA LYS A 165 13.51 7.37 -0.98
C LYS A 165 13.08 6.78 -2.32
N ASP A 166 13.32 5.48 -2.52
CA ASP A 166 12.96 4.75 -3.74
C ASP A 166 11.45 4.86 -4.04
N GLN A 167 10.59 4.66 -3.05
CA GLN A 167 9.14 4.82 -3.21
C GLN A 167 8.75 6.24 -3.58
N MET A 168 9.29 7.26 -2.88
CA MET A 168 9.00 8.66 -3.17
C MET A 168 9.53 9.11 -4.53
N GLU A 169 10.58 8.50 -5.07
CA GLU A 169 11.13 8.88 -6.37
C GLU A 169 10.39 8.17 -7.51
N HIS A 170 10.15 6.88 -7.38
CA HIS A 170 9.71 6.04 -8.50
C HIS A 170 8.22 5.69 -8.47
N SER A 171 7.55 5.72 -7.31
CA SER A 171 6.10 5.52 -7.29
C SER A 171 5.39 6.79 -7.73
N THR A 172 4.80 6.75 -8.93
CA THR A 172 4.08 7.90 -9.53
C THR A 172 2.72 8.14 -8.89
N THR A 173 2.16 7.12 -8.23
CA THR A 173 0.82 7.14 -7.64
C THR A 173 0.83 7.11 -6.11
N LEU A 174 2.01 7.11 -5.46
CA LEU A 174 2.12 7.13 -4.00
C LEU A 174 1.46 8.38 -3.42
N LEU A 175 0.36 8.21 -2.69
CA LEU A 175 -0.42 9.32 -2.16
C LEU A 175 0.14 9.84 -0.83
N HIS A 176 0.65 8.97 0.05
CA HIS A 176 1.17 9.40 1.34
C HIS A 176 2.34 8.60 1.90
N VAL A 177 3.17 9.28 2.69
CA VAL A 177 4.29 8.71 3.44
C VAL A 177 4.14 9.10 4.89
N ASN A 178 4.14 8.11 5.77
CA ASN A 178 4.03 8.29 7.21
C ASN A 178 5.28 7.73 7.88
N LEU A 179 6.18 8.62 8.30
CA LEU A 179 7.42 8.24 8.95
C LEU A 179 7.33 8.51 10.45
N ARG A 180 7.52 7.46 11.25
CA ARG A 180 7.54 7.52 12.72
C ARG A 180 8.97 7.44 13.25
N LYS A 181 9.18 7.97 14.47
CA LYS A 181 10.49 8.09 15.15
C LYS A 181 11.43 9.10 14.45
N LYS A 182 12.70 9.12 14.86
CA LYS A 182 13.71 10.01 14.28
C LYS A 182 14.17 9.49 12.92
N TRP A 183 14.12 10.34 11.91
CA TRP A 183 14.66 10.07 10.58
C TRP A 183 15.85 10.98 10.33
N ASP A 184 16.75 10.54 9.45
CA ASP A 184 17.93 11.30 9.10
C ASP A 184 17.54 12.58 8.34
N PRO A 185 18.12 13.77 8.67
CA PRO A 185 17.84 15.02 7.97
C PRO A 185 18.08 14.96 6.46
N SER A 186 18.92 14.05 5.96
CA SER A 186 19.11 13.80 4.52
C SER A 186 17.85 13.33 3.78
N MET A 187 16.79 12.94 4.48
CA MET A 187 15.47 12.65 3.88
C MET A 187 14.71 13.90 3.45
N LEU A 188 15.04 15.09 4.00
CA LEU A 188 14.30 16.32 3.77
C LEU A 188 14.17 16.73 2.28
N PRO A 189 15.22 16.67 1.46
CA PRO A 189 15.10 17.02 0.03
C PRO A 189 14.10 16.11 -0.70
N TYR A 190 14.11 14.82 -0.41
CA TYR A 190 13.19 13.86 -1.02
C TYR A 190 11.74 14.08 -0.58
N ILE A 191 11.53 14.38 0.70
CA ILE A 191 10.20 14.71 1.22
C ILE A 191 9.68 15.99 0.57
N LYS A 192 10.47 17.05 0.51
CA LYS A 192 10.08 18.30 -0.17
C LYS A 192 9.71 18.05 -1.64
N LYS A 193 10.53 17.30 -2.38
CA LYS A 193 10.26 16.91 -3.77
C LYS A 193 8.94 16.13 -3.88
N PHE A 194 8.69 15.20 -2.96
CA PHE A 194 7.46 14.43 -2.91
C PHE A 194 6.22 15.30 -2.62
N CYS A 195 6.30 16.25 -1.67
CA CYS A 195 5.22 17.19 -1.35
C CYS A 195 4.78 18.06 -2.53
N LEU A 196 5.68 18.33 -3.48
CA LEU A 196 5.39 19.20 -4.62
C LEU A 196 4.55 18.51 -5.70
N ARG A 197 4.38 17.18 -5.61
CA ARG A 197 3.57 16.40 -6.56
C ARG A 197 2.07 16.71 -6.39
N PRO A 198 1.29 16.68 -7.49
CA PRO A 198 -0.16 16.83 -7.40
C PRO A 198 -0.76 15.67 -6.58
N ASN A 199 -1.85 15.94 -5.85
CA ASN A 199 -2.65 14.96 -5.11
C ASN A 199 -1.92 14.16 -4.02
N VAL A 200 -0.75 14.62 -3.58
CA VAL A 200 -0.03 14.00 -2.44
C VAL A 200 -0.54 14.57 -1.11
N MET A 201 -0.87 13.67 -0.19
CA MET A 201 -1.17 13.98 1.20
C MET A 201 -0.03 13.49 2.09
N LEU A 202 0.47 14.31 3.00
CA LEU A 202 1.37 13.85 4.06
C LEU A 202 0.61 13.82 5.38
N PHE A 203 0.28 12.61 5.84
CA PHE A 203 -0.50 12.47 7.07
C PHE A 203 0.34 12.78 8.31
N ARG A 204 -0.32 13.46 9.26
CA ARG A 204 0.20 13.92 10.56
C ARG A 204 1.07 12.86 11.24
N ASN A 205 2.35 13.16 11.37
CA ASN A 205 3.13 12.90 12.57
C ASN A 205 4.15 14.04 12.72
N LEU A 206 4.53 14.38 13.94
CA LEU A 206 5.70 15.24 14.16
C LEU A 206 6.91 14.46 13.66
N TRP A 207 7.56 14.96 12.61
CA TRP A 207 8.79 14.37 12.10
C TRP A 207 9.92 14.94 12.95
N MET A 208 10.65 14.09 13.66
CA MET A 208 11.90 14.50 14.28
C MET A 208 13.04 14.22 13.30
N PHE A 209 13.58 15.27 12.68
CA PHE A 209 14.85 15.22 11.95
C PHE A 209 15.93 15.73 12.90
N GLY A 210 16.60 14.82 13.62
CA GLY A 210 17.50 15.20 14.71
C GLY A 210 16.73 15.84 15.88
N GLU A 211 16.96 17.13 16.13
CA GLU A 211 16.24 17.97 17.11
C GLU A 211 15.09 18.77 16.49
N GLN A 212 15.04 18.85 15.16
CA GLN A 212 14.03 19.66 14.47
C GLN A 212 12.72 18.89 14.36
N THR A 213 11.66 19.51 14.86
CA THR A 213 10.30 19.04 14.63
C THR A 213 9.75 19.69 13.37
N VAL A 214 9.63 18.93 12.29
CA VAL A 214 8.99 19.42 11.06
C VAL A 214 7.52 19.01 11.10
N ASN A 215 6.63 20.00 11.10
CA ASN A 215 5.21 19.76 10.89
C ASN A 215 4.97 19.57 9.39
N SER A 216 4.70 18.33 8.97
CA SER A 216 4.48 18.01 7.55
C SER A 216 3.31 18.79 6.94
N ASN A 217 2.26 19.09 7.71
CA ASN A 217 1.14 19.87 7.19
C ASN A 217 1.55 21.31 6.92
N ALA A 218 2.35 21.90 7.81
CA ALA A 218 2.87 23.24 7.60
C ALA A 218 3.79 23.28 6.38
N LEU A 219 4.63 22.25 6.21
CA LEU A 219 5.50 22.11 5.04
C LEU A 219 4.71 21.93 3.74
N CYS A 220 3.72 21.03 3.70
CA CYS A 220 2.91 20.84 2.50
C CYS A 220 2.08 22.07 2.18
N THR A 221 1.49 22.70 3.19
CA THR A 221 0.70 23.93 3.01
C THR A 221 1.57 25.07 2.49
N SER A 222 2.78 25.24 3.03
CA SER A 222 3.70 26.29 2.57
C SER A 222 4.17 26.04 1.13
N LEU A 223 4.52 24.79 0.80
CA LEU A 223 4.93 24.41 -0.56
C LEU A 223 3.77 24.52 -1.55
N ALA A 224 2.55 24.16 -1.17
CA ALA A 224 1.36 24.34 -1.99
C ALA A 224 1.09 25.82 -2.28
N ARG A 225 1.25 26.71 -1.29
CA ARG A 225 1.15 28.17 -1.50
C ARG A 225 2.21 28.70 -2.45
N GLN A 226 3.46 28.23 -2.32
CA GLN A 226 4.53 28.61 -3.24
C GLN A 226 4.23 28.17 -4.67
N ARG A 227 3.64 26.98 -4.85
CA ARG A 227 3.22 26.50 -6.17
C ARG A 227 2.15 27.39 -6.81
N SER A 228 1.15 27.83 -6.04
CA SER A 228 0.09 28.72 -6.55
C SER A 228 0.58 30.13 -6.90
N GLN A 229 1.73 30.57 -6.37
CA GLN A 229 2.29 31.89 -6.68
C GLN A 229 3.13 31.88 -7.97
N ASN A 230 3.56 30.70 -8.44
CA ASN A 230 4.45 30.54 -9.59
C ASN A 230 3.71 30.06 -10.86
N THR A 231 2.38 29.92 -10.80
CA THR A 231 1.50 29.53 -11.91
C THR A 231 0.52 30.63 -12.20
#